data_AF-A0AA92SWE1-F1
#
_entry.id   AF-A0AA92SWE1-F1
#
_cell.length_a   1.000
_cell.length_b   1.000
_cell.length_c   1.000
_cell.angle_alpha   90.00
_cell.angle_beta   90.00
_cell.angle_gamma   90.00
#
_symmetry.space_group_name_H-M   'P 1'
#
loop_
_entity.id
_entity.type
_entity.pdbx_description
1 polymer ?
#
loop_
_entity_poly.entity_id
_entity_poly.type
_entity_poly.pdbx_seq_one_letter_code
_entity_poly.pdbx_strand_id
1 'polypeptide(L)'
;MLDKIPFKVSARTARLIGRENVATAKGAIIELVKNGYDADSPFSIVLIDNRYGVYHNRLDKELYEKYLSLGIEESLLTSIYQLNEDAYYERPDVDIEKIGVLKKHLQSYSSLYIIDAGEGMTDSIIRNCWMTIGTDNKSTHFTTHGGRVKAGAKGIGRFALDKLGERCEMFTFFDPTVHEDKNEDDEASDFCGYHWIVNWNDFEGKEKTIDHVSAELEGISDLTYMDCLRQLPLTSSLEKLVGDKSLSHGTILKISGLRDIWDDEAIKNVYEDLGVLVPPSENRDFTISLVSLDSPQKYGEVESSFCDDFDYKIVAHADADQNVNIRIYRNEYNVEAIPLSFYNRENQQEHPYRREDFMRGYWDATRTFGQLIPGFRDSDVDGVLAKIGTFDFVFYYLKRSATKNDEARFFYRQCPYNLRKSWLDKFGGIKLFRDNFRVRPYGEKNDSAFDWLGIGMRKNNSPAGIAKKQGGYRVESENIAGSILQYCVKLIFNRL
;
A
#
# COMPACT_ATOMS: atom_id res chain seq x y z
N MET A 1 50.23 -22.17 12.09
CA MET A 1 49.31 -21.03 11.95
C MET A 1 47.92 -21.59 11.70
N LEU A 2 46.91 -21.06 12.39
CA LEU A 2 45.51 -21.37 12.08
C LEU A 2 45.04 -20.26 11.14
N ASP A 3 44.81 -20.61 9.88
CA ASP A 3 44.29 -19.67 8.90
C ASP A 3 42.80 -19.44 9.15
N LYS A 4 42.44 -18.18 9.34
CA LYS A 4 41.04 -17.75 9.36
C LYS A 4 40.61 -17.52 7.91
N ILE A 5 39.73 -18.38 7.41
CA ILE A 5 39.19 -18.31 6.06
C ILE A 5 37.78 -17.69 6.13
N PRO A 6 37.46 -16.65 5.34
CA PRO A 6 36.13 -16.03 5.34
C PRO A 6 35.08 -16.92 4.66
N PHE A 7 33.82 -16.79 5.07
CA PHE A 7 32.71 -17.42 4.36
C PHE A 7 32.50 -16.77 2.99
N LYS A 8 32.23 -17.58 1.97
CA LYS A 8 31.77 -17.11 0.65
C LYS A 8 30.26 -17.27 0.56
N VAL A 9 29.58 -16.23 0.07
CA VAL A 9 28.13 -16.24 -0.13
C VAL A 9 27.83 -16.48 -1.60
N SER A 10 27.06 -17.52 -1.89
CA SER A 10 26.65 -17.84 -3.26
C SER A 10 25.65 -16.79 -3.79
N ALA A 11 25.68 -16.52 -5.10
CA ALA A 11 24.67 -15.69 -5.75
C ALA A 11 23.24 -16.25 -5.59
N ARG A 12 23.11 -17.58 -5.40
CA ARG A 12 21.84 -18.22 -5.04
C ARG A 12 21.23 -17.63 -3.77
N THR A 13 22.03 -17.29 -2.76
CA THR A 13 21.53 -16.70 -1.50
C THR A 13 20.83 -15.36 -1.73
N ALA A 14 21.37 -14.51 -2.61
CA ALA A 14 20.72 -13.25 -3.00
C ALA A 14 19.35 -13.50 -3.65
N ARG A 15 19.25 -14.54 -4.50
CA ARG A 15 17.98 -14.96 -5.11
C ARG A 15 16.96 -15.48 -4.09
N LEU A 16 17.39 -16.27 -3.11
CA LEU A 16 16.52 -16.71 -2.00
C LEU A 16 15.99 -15.49 -1.24
N ILE A 17 16.86 -14.49 -0.99
CA ILE A 17 16.47 -13.27 -0.29
C ILE A 17 15.50 -12.42 -1.12
N GLY A 18 15.63 -12.39 -2.44
CA GLY A 18 14.71 -11.69 -3.33
C GLY A 18 13.46 -12.48 -3.69
N ARG A 19 13.57 -13.36 -4.68
CA ARG A 19 12.43 -14.06 -5.29
C ARG A 19 11.66 -14.95 -4.31
N GLU A 20 12.30 -15.50 -3.28
CA GLU A 20 11.64 -16.41 -2.34
C GLU A 20 11.08 -15.71 -1.09
N ASN A 21 11.68 -14.61 -0.61
CA ASN A 21 11.08 -13.84 0.48
C ASN A 21 9.97 -12.89 0.02
N VAL A 22 10.04 -12.36 -1.21
CA VAL A 22 8.99 -11.52 -1.79
C VAL A 22 8.06 -12.38 -2.63
N ALA A 23 7.01 -12.90 -1.99
CA ALA A 23 6.15 -13.93 -2.57
C ALA A 23 5.46 -13.50 -3.88
N THR A 24 5.08 -12.22 -4.03
CA THR A 24 4.27 -11.72 -5.15
C THR A 24 4.79 -10.40 -5.72
N ALA A 25 4.53 -10.13 -7.01
CA ALA A 25 4.83 -8.84 -7.64
C ALA A 25 4.14 -7.66 -6.93
N LYS A 26 2.90 -7.87 -6.47
CA LYS A 26 2.19 -6.94 -5.58
C LYS A 26 3.03 -6.57 -4.34
N GLY A 27 3.55 -7.58 -3.63
CA GLY A 27 4.39 -7.34 -2.45
C GLY A 27 5.66 -6.57 -2.80
N ALA A 28 6.26 -6.87 -3.96
CA ALA A 28 7.43 -6.14 -4.46
C ALA A 28 7.13 -4.65 -4.71
N ILE A 29 6.02 -4.31 -5.38
CA ILE A 29 5.61 -2.92 -5.61
C ILE A 29 5.41 -2.18 -4.29
N ILE A 30 4.74 -2.83 -3.32
CA ILE A 30 4.50 -2.24 -2.00
C ILE A 30 5.82 -1.88 -1.30
N GLU A 31 6.82 -2.74 -1.35
CA GLU A 31 8.14 -2.46 -0.77
C GLU A 31 8.86 -1.30 -1.47
N LEU A 32 8.69 -1.13 -2.78
CA LEU A 32 9.26 0.00 -3.52
C LEU A 32 8.53 1.31 -3.24
N VAL A 33 7.20 1.29 -3.15
CA VAL A 33 6.39 2.47 -2.75
C VAL A 33 6.75 2.95 -1.35
N LYS A 34 7.00 2.01 -0.41
CA LYS A 34 7.50 2.32 0.93
C LYS A 34 8.84 3.05 0.92
N ASN A 35 9.74 2.71 0.00
CA ASN A 35 11.03 3.41 -0.10
C ASN A 35 10.84 4.88 -0.48
N GLY A 36 9.87 5.21 -1.34
CA GLY A 36 9.51 6.59 -1.63
C GLY A 36 8.96 7.33 -0.40
N TYR A 37 8.14 6.66 0.42
CA TYR A 37 7.67 7.22 1.70
C TYR A 37 8.83 7.49 2.67
N ASP A 38 9.77 6.55 2.78
CA ASP A 38 10.96 6.63 3.64
C ASP A 38 11.99 7.65 3.18
N ALA A 39 11.90 8.10 1.92
CA ALA A 39 12.69 9.18 1.35
C ALA A 39 12.00 10.55 1.49
N ASP A 40 10.99 10.67 2.37
CA ASP A 40 10.20 11.88 2.56
C ASP A 40 9.47 12.41 1.31
N SER A 41 9.26 11.55 0.31
CA SER A 41 8.52 11.96 -0.88
C SER A 41 7.08 12.36 -0.53
N PRO A 42 6.50 13.41 -1.13
CA PRO A 42 5.08 13.72 -0.98
C PRO A 42 4.16 12.75 -1.75
N PHE A 43 4.70 11.97 -2.69
CA PHE A 43 3.93 11.00 -3.47
C PHE A 43 4.74 9.80 -3.95
N SER A 44 4.06 8.76 -4.43
CA SER A 44 4.65 7.72 -5.25
C SER A 44 3.74 7.38 -6.42
N ILE A 45 4.32 7.31 -7.63
CA ILE A 45 3.62 6.94 -8.85
C ILE A 45 4.09 5.55 -9.29
N VAL A 46 3.15 4.64 -9.45
CA VAL A 46 3.33 3.33 -10.09
C VAL A 46 2.81 3.45 -11.52
N LEU A 47 3.72 3.58 -12.48
CA LEU A 47 3.36 3.68 -13.90
C LEU A 47 3.68 2.36 -14.60
N ILE A 48 2.69 1.79 -15.28
CA ILE A 48 2.81 0.53 -16.02
C ILE A 48 2.68 0.85 -17.50
N ASP A 49 3.80 0.77 -18.22
CA ASP A 49 3.80 0.85 -19.69
C ASP A 49 3.55 -0.54 -20.24
N ASN A 50 2.30 -0.81 -20.60
CA ASN A 50 1.83 -2.09 -21.11
C ASN A 50 1.05 -1.95 -22.43
N ARG A 51 1.16 -0.80 -23.12
CA ARG A 51 0.47 -0.49 -24.39
C ARG A 51 0.60 -1.57 -25.46
N TYR A 52 1.75 -2.25 -25.46
CA TYR A 52 2.06 -3.32 -26.41
C TYR A 52 2.36 -4.64 -25.71
N GLY A 53 2.09 -4.71 -24.41
CA GLY A 53 2.49 -5.82 -23.55
C GLY A 53 1.35 -6.74 -23.11
N VAL A 54 0.12 -6.42 -23.50
CA VAL A 54 -1.08 -7.15 -23.08
C VAL A 54 -1.82 -7.67 -24.31
N TYR A 55 -2.43 -8.83 -24.13
CA TYR A 55 -3.29 -9.42 -25.14
C TYR A 55 -4.68 -8.77 -25.12
N HIS A 56 -5.22 -8.48 -26.31
CA HIS A 56 -6.59 -8.01 -26.49
C HIS A 56 -7.33 -8.92 -27.46
N ASN A 57 -8.62 -9.12 -27.23
CA ASN A 57 -9.50 -9.85 -28.16
C ASN A 57 -9.90 -9.01 -29.39
N ARG A 58 -9.57 -7.72 -29.39
CA ARG A 58 -9.78 -6.80 -30.51
C ARG A 58 -8.58 -5.86 -30.63
N LEU A 59 -8.06 -5.70 -31.84
CA LEU A 59 -7.00 -4.75 -32.18
C LEU A 59 -7.51 -3.81 -33.28
N ASP A 60 -7.14 -2.54 -33.22
CA ASP A 60 -7.24 -1.68 -34.40
C ASP A 60 -6.08 -1.95 -35.38
N LYS A 61 -6.15 -1.34 -36.57
CA LYS A 61 -5.14 -1.53 -37.62
C LYS A 61 -3.75 -1.06 -37.17
N GLU A 62 -3.67 0.05 -36.46
CA GLU A 62 -2.40 0.62 -35.98
C GLU A 62 -1.71 -0.30 -34.98
N LEU A 63 -2.45 -0.86 -34.02
CA LEU A 63 -1.91 -1.80 -33.04
C LEU A 63 -1.50 -3.13 -33.69
N TYR A 64 -2.26 -3.62 -34.67
CA TYR A 64 -1.89 -4.83 -35.43
C TYR A 64 -0.59 -4.63 -36.22
N GLU A 65 -0.47 -3.50 -36.94
CA GLU A 65 0.76 -3.12 -37.64
C GLU A 65 1.93 -2.93 -36.67
N LYS A 66 1.65 -2.35 -35.49
CA LYS A 66 2.65 -2.22 -34.44
C LYS A 66 3.17 -3.58 -33.99
N TYR A 67 2.30 -4.57 -33.78
CA TYR A 67 2.69 -5.93 -33.41
C TYR A 67 3.61 -6.57 -34.47
N LEU A 68 3.31 -6.39 -35.76
CA LEU A 68 4.21 -6.81 -36.84
C LEU A 68 5.57 -6.10 -36.78
N SER A 69 5.58 -4.77 -36.54
CA SER A 69 6.82 -3.99 -36.42
C SER A 69 7.69 -4.38 -35.22
N LEU A 70 7.06 -4.93 -34.17
CA LEU A 70 7.72 -5.52 -33.00
C LEU A 70 8.22 -6.95 -33.27
N GLY A 71 8.16 -7.43 -34.51
CA GLY A 71 8.70 -8.73 -34.91
C GLY A 71 7.80 -9.91 -34.57
N ILE A 72 6.52 -9.69 -34.27
CA ILE A 72 5.55 -10.78 -34.09
C ILE A 72 5.21 -11.35 -35.46
N GLU A 73 5.33 -12.67 -35.62
CA GLU A 73 5.06 -13.32 -36.90
C GLU A 73 3.62 -13.10 -37.37
N GLU A 74 3.47 -12.71 -38.64
CA GLU A 74 2.15 -12.53 -39.27
C GLU A 74 1.35 -13.84 -39.28
N SER A 75 2.02 -14.98 -39.41
CA SER A 75 1.42 -16.33 -39.31
C SER A 75 0.74 -16.56 -37.96
N LEU A 76 1.37 -16.10 -36.87
CA LEU A 76 0.82 -16.19 -35.52
C LEU A 76 -0.37 -15.25 -35.37
N LEU A 77 -0.24 -13.99 -35.81
CA LEU A 77 -1.31 -13.01 -35.70
C LEU A 77 -2.55 -13.41 -36.52
N THR A 78 -2.38 -13.85 -37.77
CA THR A 78 -3.48 -14.32 -38.63
C THR A 78 -4.10 -15.64 -38.13
N SER A 79 -3.37 -16.44 -37.37
CA SER A 79 -3.94 -17.61 -36.69
C SER A 79 -4.87 -17.26 -35.53
N ILE A 80 -4.68 -16.08 -34.92
CA ILE A 80 -5.42 -15.60 -33.74
C ILE A 80 -6.52 -14.61 -34.13
N TYR A 81 -6.25 -13.72 -35.09
CA TYR A 81 -7.11 -12.61 -35.46
C TYR A 81 -7.61 -12.73 -36.90
N GLN A 82 -8.84 -12.24 -37.12
CA GLN A 82 -9.42 -12.03 -38.44
C GLN A 82 -9.82 -10.56 -38.61
N LEU A 83 -9.55 -10.00 -39.78
CA LEU A 83 -9.99 -8.65 -40.11
C LEU A 83 -11.50 -8.64 -40.36
N ASN A 84 -12.23 -7.78 -39.65
CA ASN A 84 -13.63 -7.50 -39.91
C ASN A 84 -13.86 -5.99 -39.89
N GLU A 85 -14.39 -5.46 -41.00
CA GLU A 85 -14.53 -4.02 -41.24
C GLU A 85 -13.20 -3.27 -41.05
N ASP A 86 -13.03 -2.61 -39.90
CA ASP A 86 -11.90 -1.73 -39.59
C ASP A 86 -11.04 -2.21 -38.42
N ALA A 87 -11.27 -3.42 -37.90
CA ALA A 87 -10.52 -3.96 -36.77
C ALA A 87 -10.26 -5.46 -36.91
N TYR A 88 -9.22 -5.91 -36.23
CA TYR A 88 -8.87 -7.32 -36.09
C TYR A 88 -9.53 -7.87 -34.83
N TYR A 89 -10.30 -8.95 -34.98
CA TYR A 89 -11.01 -9.61 -33.88
C TYR A 89 -10.46 -11.01 -33.67
N GLU A 90 -10.42 -11.45 -32.42
CA GLU A 90 -10.11 -12.83 -32.07
C GLU A 90 -11.02 -13.79 -32.87
N ARG A 91 -10.42 -14.83 -33.45
CA ARG A 91 -11.14 -15.85 -34.19
C ARG A 91 -11.96 -16.72 -33.23
N PRO A 92 -13.22 -17.07 -33.55
CA PRO A 92 -14.04 -17.91 -32.68
C PRO A 92 -13.46 -19.31 -32.42
N ASP A 93 -12.62 -19.81 -33.34
CA ASP A 93 -11.97 -21.11 -33.33
C ASP A 93 -10.47 -21.03 -32.96
N VAL A 94 -10.04 -19.94 -32.32
CA VAL A 94 -8.63 -19.73 -31.96
C VAL A 94 -8.12 -20.80 -30.99
N ASP A 95 -6.89 -21.26 -31.26
CA ASP A 95 -6.15 -22.14 -30.36
C ASP A 95 -5.59 -21.34 -29.16
N ILE A 96 -5.98 -21.75 -27.95
CA ILE A 96 -5.56 -21.13 -26.69
C ILE A 96 -4.03 -21.19 -26.53
N GLU A 97 -3.36 -22.22 -27.06
CA GLU A 97 -1.90 -22.31 -27.01
C GLU A 97 -1.24 -21.18 -27.80
N LYS A 98 -1.81 -20.79 -28.95
CA LYS A 98 -1.32 -19.66 -29.76
C LYS A 98 -1.48 -18.33 -29.03
N ILE A 99 -2.59 -18.14 -28.32
CA ILE A 99 -2.78 -16.97 -27.45
C ILE A 99 -1.70 -16.94 -26.37
N GLY A 100 -1.38 -18.09 -25.75
CA GLY A 100 -0.31 -18.20 -24.76
C GLY A 100 1.06 -17.81 -25.31
N VAL A 101 1.39 -18.25 -26.53
CA VAL A 101 2.63 -17.86 -27.24
C VAL A 101 2.66 -16.35 -27.49
N LEU A 102 1.56 -15.78 -28.00
CA LEU A 102 1.46 -14.33 -28.25
C LEU A 102 1.62 -13.53 -26.96
N LYS A 103 0.90 -13.90 -25.88
CA LYS A 103 1.01 -13.28 -24.56
C LYS A 103 2.46 -13.24 -24.06
N LYS A 104 3.20 -14.34 -24.22
CA LYS A 104 4.60 -14.44 -23.81
C LYS A 104 5.51 -13.49 -24.61
N HIS A 105 5.27 -13.32 -25.91
CA HIS A 105 6.02 -12.35 -26.72
C HIS A 105 5.67 -10.91 -26.30
N LEU A 106 4.38 -10.61 -26.16
CA LEU A 106 3.91 -9.27 -25.79
C LEU A 106 4.48 -8.82 -24.44
N GLN A 107 4.51 -9.70 -23.43
CA GLN A 107 5.02 -9.41 -22.09
C GLN A 107 6.40 -8.72 -22.08
N SER A 108 7.28 -9.03 -23.04
CA SER A 108 8.62 -8.42 -23.15
C SER A 108 8.58 -6.92 -23.47
N TYR A 109 7.47 -6.41 -23.99
CA TYR A 109 7.21 -5.01 -24.31
C TYR A 109 6.52 -4.24 -23.18
N SER A 110 6.37 -4.86 -21.99
CA SER A 110 5.94 -4.17 -20.79
C SER A 110 7.12 -3.63 -19.97
N SER A 111 6.93 -2.48 -19.34
CA SER A 111 7.84 -1.93 -18.32
C SER A 111 7.05 -1.34 -17.17
N LEU A 112 7.63 -1.44 -15.96
CA LEU A 112 7.04 -0.90 -14.74
C LEU A 112 7.95 0.19 -14.18
N TYR A 113 7.35 1.29 -13.76
CA TYR A 113 8.04 2.42 -13.19
C TYR A 113 7.55 2.68 -11.77
N ILE A 114 8.48 2.94 -10.85
CA ILE A 114 8.20 3.49 -9.52
C ILE A 114 8.89 4.85 -9.45
N ILE A 115 8.12 5.90 -9.21
CA ILE A 115 8.59 7.28 -9.26
C ILE A 115 8.22 7.96 -7.94
N ASP A 116 9.19 8.60 -7.32
CA ASP A 116 9.01 9.43 -6.12
C ASP A 116 9.81 10.73 -6.25
N ALA A 117 9.41 11.74 -5.49
CA ALA A 117 10.08 13.03 -5.37
C ALA A 117 10.66 13.22 -3.97
N GLY A 118 11.27 12.16 -3.42
CA GLY A 118 11.96 12.18 -2.14
C GLY A 118 13.38 12.73 -2.22
N GLU A 119 14.14 12.61 -1.14
CA GLU A 119 15.50 13.18 -0.96
C GLU A 119 16.55 12.70 -1.98
N GLY A 120 16.27 11.63 -2.74
CA GLY A 120 17.20 11.02 -3.68
C GLY A 120 18.40 10.36 -3.00
N MET A 121 19.43 9.99 -3.77
CA MET A 121 20.60 9.27 -3.26
C MET A 121 21.90 9.77 -3.90
N THR A 122 22.95 9.89 -3.09
CA THR A 122 24.34 10.17 -3.51
C THR A 122 25.09 8.88 -3.82
N ASP A 123 26.32 8.97 -4.39
CA ASP A 123 27.15 7.78 -4.67
C ASP A 123 27.36 6.94 -3.39
N SER A 124 27.69 7.61 -2.29
CA SER A 124 27.89 6.97 -0.99
C SER A 124 26.62 6.26 -0.50
N ILE A 125 25.45 6.87 -0.64
CA ILE A 125 24.18 6.23 -0.28
C ILE A 125 23.95 5.01 -1.17
N ILE A 126 24.20 5.11 -2.47
CA ILE A 126 24.03 3.99 -3.40
C ILE A 126 24.97 2.84 -3.05
N ARG A 127 26.26 3.09 -2.82
CA ARG A 127 27.24 2.01 -2.53
C ARG A 127 27.03 1.41 -1.14
N ASN A 128 26.95 2.26 -0.12
CA ASN A 128 27.01 1.84 1.28
C ASN A 128 25.64 1.45 1.83
N CYS A 129 24.53 1.95 1.27
CA CYS A 129 23.18 1.65 1.73
C CYS A 129 22.38 0.87 0.69
N TRP A 130 22.25 1.37 -0.54
CA TRP A 130 21.44 0.73 -1.56
C TRP A 130 22.05 -0.60 -1.97
N MET A 131 23.32 -0.70 -2.35
CA MET A 131 23.93 -1.94 -2.83
C MET A 131 24.21 -2.95 -1.70
N THR A 132 24.38 -2.49 -0.46
CA THR A 132 24.80 -3.33 0.67
C THR A 132 23.64 -4.09 1.32
N ILE A 133 23.75 -5.41 1.46
CA ILE A 133 22.66 -6.29 1.97
C ILE A 133 22.66 -6.29 3.49
N GLY A 134 21.49 -6.09 4.10
CA GLY A 134 21.34 -6.23 5.55
C GLY A 134 22.01 -5.10 6.35
N THR A 135 22.04 -3.89 5.79
CA THR A 135 22.55 -2.71 6.51
C THR A 135 21.66 -2.36 7.70
N ASP A 136 22.29 -2.01 8.82
CA ASP A 136 21.63 -1.50 10.02
C ASP A 136 21.19 -0.04 9.90
N ASN A 137 21.27 0.57 8.71
CA ASN A 137 20.98 1.99 8.57
C ASN A 137 19.53 2.33 8.97
N LYS A 138 18.55 1.50 8.55
CA LYS A 138 17.15 1.68 8.98
C LYS A 138 16.91 1.28 10.45
N SER A 139 17.78 0.46 11.05
CA SER A 139 17.65 0.03 12.46
C SER A 139 18.25 1.06 13.44
N THR A 140 19.19 1.88 12.96
CA THR A 140 19.89 2.95 13.69
C THR A 140 19.27 4.33 13.45
N HIS A 141 18.88 4.67 12.22
CA HIS A 141 18.18 5.92 11.86
C HIS A 141 16.71 5.64 11.51
N PHE A 142 15.86 5.50 12.54
CA PHE A 142 14.47 5.08 12.40
C PHE A 142 13.51 6.21 11.95
N THR A 143 13.95 7.47 12.00
CA THR A 143 13.22 8.62 11.45
C THR A 143 13.89 9.17 10.21
N THR A 144 13.08 9.74 9.31
CA THR A 144 13.53 10.53 8.16
C THR A 144 13.80 11.99 8.59
N HIS A 145 14.39 12.82 7.71
CA HIS A 145 14.64 14.23 8.06
C HIS A 145 13.34 15.02 8.22
N GLY A 146 12.31 14.68 7.45
CA GLY A 146 10.95 15.16 7.55
C GLY A 146 10.16 14.61 8.75
N GLY A 147 10.76 13.75 9.58
CA GLY A 147 10.17 13.25 10.82
C GLY A 147 9.25 12.04 10.66
N ARG A 148 9.19 11.42 9.48
CA ARG A 148 8.46 10.16 9.28
C ARG A 148 9.20 9.01 9.95
N VAL A 149 8.47 8.00 10.41
CA VAL A 149 9.07 6.73 10.85
C VAL A 149 9.31 5.85 9.62
N LYS A 150 10.54 5.38 9.44
CA LYS A 150 10.92 4.55 8.28
C LYS A 150 10.27 3.18 8.33
N ALA A 151 9.79 2.72 7.19
CA ALA A 151 9.12 1.44 6.99
C ALA A 151 10.13 0.30 6.85
N GLY A 152 10.12 -0.60 7.84
CA GLY A 152 10.87 -1.86 7.79
C GLY A 152 12.35 -1.75 8.17
N ALA A 153 12.88 -2.82 8.75
CA ALA A 153 14.19 -2.82 9.41
C ALA A 153 15.22 -3.80 8.78
N LYS A 154 14.92 -4.40 7.62
CA LYS A 154 15.68 -5.55 7.11
C LYS A 154 16.72 -5.22 6.01
N GLY A 155 16.68 -4.03 5.41
CA GLY A 155 17.68 -3.64 4.40
C GLY A 155 17.70 -4.52 3.13
N ILE A 156 16.57 -5.14 2.76
CA ILE A 156 16.43 -6.06 1.61
C ILE A 156 15.38 -5.61 0.57
N GLY A 157 14.71 -4.47 0.80
CA GLY A 157 13.54 -4.05 0.00
C GLY A 157 13.80 -3.96 -1.52
N ARG A 158 15.01 -3.58 -1.94
CA ARG A 158 15.40 -3.50 -3.36
C ARG A 158 15.45 -4.86 -4.09
N PHE A 159 15.52 -5.98 -3.37
CA PHE A 159 15.42 -7.30 -4.01
C PHE A 159 14.01 -7.59 -4.52
N ALA A 160 13.02 -6.75 -4.17
CA ALA A 160 11.75 -6.65 -4.85
C ALA A 160 11.92 -6.42 -6.37
N LEU A 161 12.98 -5.76 -6.81
CA LEU A 161 13.26 -5.51 -8.23
C LEU A 161 13.45 -6.82 -9.02
N ASP A 162 14.21 -7.80 -8.48
CA ASP A 162 14.39 -9.12 -9.14
C ASP A 162 13.08 -9.92 -9.20
N LYS A 163 12.15 -9.69 -8.26
CA LYS A 163 10.83 -10.31 -8.31
C LYS A 163 9.99 -9.75 -9.46
N LEU A 164 10.14 -8.46 -9.78
CA LEU A 164 9.33 -7.77 -10.79
C LEU A 164 9.86 -7.96 -12.21
N GLY A 165 11.17 -7.88 -12.40
CA GLY A 165 11.76 -7.94 -13.74
C GLY A 165 13.24 -8.32 -13.75
N GLU A 166 13.75 -8.48 -14.96
CA GLU A 166 15.12 -8.90 -15.23
C GLU A 166 16.12 -7.75 -15.13
N ARG A 167 15.74 -6.55 -15.59
CA ARG A 167 16.63 -5.38 -15.60
C ARG A 167 15.96 -4.22 -14.87
N CYS A 168 16.76 -3.48 -14.10
CA CYS A 168 16.32 -2.23 -13.49
C CYS A 168 17.32 -1.12 -13.81
N GLU A 169 16.78 0.03 -14.22
CA GLU A 169 17.48 1.29 -14.34
C GLU A 169 16.93 2.23 -13.27
N MET A 170 17.80 2.91 -12.54
CA MET A 170 17.44 3.89 -11.51
C MET A 170 18.09 5.21 -11.85
N PHE A 171 17.27 6.25 -11.99
CA PHE A 171 17.73 7.64 -12.00
C PHE A 171 17.38 8.24 -10.66
N THR A 172 18.37 8.78 -9.95
CA THR A 172 18.14 9.42 -8.66
C THR A 172 18.88 10.75 -8.61
N PHE A 173 18.19 11.78 -8.15
CA PHE A 173 18.69 13.15 -8.04
C PHE A 173 18.52 13.55 -6.59
N PHE A 174 19.62 13.86 -5.91
CA PHE A 174 19.61 14.09 -4.47
C PHE A 174 19.31 15.54 -4.13
N ASP A 175 18.69 15.78 -2.97
CA ASP A 175 18.50 17.12 -2.44
C ASP A 175 19.82 17.61 -1.80
N PRO A 176 20.48 18.63 -2.37
CA PRO A 176 21.75 19.13 -1.84
C PRO A 176 21.61 19.83 -0.48
N THR A 177 20.39 20.13 -0.03
CA THR A 177 20.13 20.67 1.31
C THR A 177 20.13 19.59 2.39
N VAL A 178 19.94 18.32 1.99
CA VAL A 178 19.88 17.16 2.89
C VAL A 178 21.13 16.29 2.75
N HIS A 179 21.65 16.14 1.54
CA HIS A 179 22.77 15.27 1.23
C HIS A 179 23.94 16.05 0.63
N GLU A 180 25.14 15.76 1.13
CA GLU A 180 26.39 16.21 0.54
C GLU A 180 27.00 15.05 -0.25
N ASP A 181 27.25 15.27 -1.53
CA ASP A 181 27.88 14.28 -2.40
C ASP A 181 29.37 14.60 -2.53
N LYS A 182 30.19 13.58 -2.30
CA LYS A 182 31.65 13.73 -2.23
C LYS A 182 32.33 12.66 -3.07
N ASN A 183 33.42 13.05 -3.71
CA ASN A 183 34.27 12.15 -4.49
C ASN A 183 35.22 11.34 -3.58
N GLU A 184 36.08 10.51 -4.19
CA GLU A 184 37.04 9.65 -3.47
C GLU A 184 38.06 10.44 -2.63
N ASP A 185 38.28 11.72 -2.95
CA ASP A 185 39.20 12.63 -2.27
C ASP A 185 38.50 13.48 -1.18
N ASP A 186 37.24 13.17 -0.83
CA ASP A 186 36.38 13.90 0.13
C ASP A 186 36.06 15.35 -0.30
N GLU A 187 36.20 15.66 -1.59
CA GLU A 187 35.81 16.93 -2.20
C GLU A 187 34.37 16.87 -2.73
N ALA A 188 33.68 18.01 -2.77
CA ALA A 188 32.33 18.10 -3.31
C ALA A 188 32.30 17.67 -4.78
N SER A 189 31.36 16.80 -5.11
CA SER A 189 31.13 16.28 -6.46
C SER A 189 30.39 17.30 -7.34
N ASP A 190 30.69 17.28 -8.64
CA ASP A 190 29.98 18.07 -9.66
C ASP A 190 28.68 17.38 -10.16
N PHE A 191 28.32 16.22 -9.60
CA PHE A 191 27.13 15.48 -9.98
C PHE A 191 25.89 15.99 -9.23
N CYS A 192 24.78 16.12 -9.95
CA CYS A 192 23.46 16.42 -9.39
C CYS A 192 22.59 15.17 -9.22
N GLY A 193 23.07 14.01 -9.68
CA GLY A 193 22.36 12.75 -9.59
C GLY A 193 23.19 11.58 -10.14
N TYR A 194 22.57 10.41 -10.16
CA TYR A 194 23.20 9.16 -10.57
C TYR A 194 22.25 8.29 -11.40
N HIS A 195 22.81 7.62 -12.41
CA HIS A 195 22.16 6.55 -13.17
C HIS A 195 22.76 5.21 -12.77
N TRP A 196 21.94 4.34 -12.19
CA TRP A 196 22.33 3.01 -11.75
C TRP A 196 21.61 1.95 -12.56
N ILE A 197 22.34 0.92 -12.99
CA ILE A 197 21.80 -0.13 -13.85
C ILE A 197 22.20 -1.50 -13.30
N VAL A 198 21.22 -2.38 -13.14
CA VAL A 198 21.46 -3.79 -12.79
C VAL A 198 20.73 -4.73 -13.75
N ASN A 199 21.38 -5.85 -14.04
CA ASN A 199 20.76 -7.00 -14.68
C ASN A 199 20.69 -8.17 -13.69
N TRP A 200 19.49 -8.48 -13.20
CA TRP A 200 19.26 -9.54 -12.24
C TRP A 200 19.54 -10.94 -12.81
N ASN A 201 19.58 -11.09 -14.13
CA ASN A 201 19.98 -12.36 -14.74
C ASN A 201 21.49 -12.65 -14.53
N ASP A 202 22.30 -11.65 -14.15
CA ASP A 202 23.72 -11.88 -13.85
C ASP A 202 23.91 -12.72 -12.57
N PHE A 203 22.89 -12.77 -11.70
CA PHE A 203 22.83 -13.68 -10.56
C PHE A 203 22.53 -15.14 -10.95
N GLU A 204 22.28 -15.42 -12.24
CA GLU A 204 22.03 -16.75 -12.78
C GLU A 204 23.34 -17.41 -13.27
N GLY A 205 23.48 -18.72 -13.02
CA GLY A 205 24.67 -19.51 -13.32
C GLY A 205 25.11 -20.39 -12.15
N LYS A 206 25.79 -21.51 -12.46
CA LYS A 206 26.38 -22.38 -11.43
C LYS A 206 27.66 -21.73 -10.90
N GLU A 207 27.89 -21.84 -9.58
CA GLU A 207 29.13 -21.44 -8.88
C GLU A 207 29.46 -19.93 -8.83
N LYS A 208 28.53 -19.05 -9.21
CA LYS A 208 28.70 -17.60 -9.00
C LYS A 208 28.60 -17.24 -7.51
N THR A 209 29.51 -16.37 -7.08
CA THR A 209 29.48 -15.73 -5.75
C THR A 209 29.03 -14.28 -5.90
N ILE A 210 28.46 -13.72 -4.83
CA ILE A 210 27.78 -12.41 -4.89
C ILE A 210 28.71 -11.24 -5.24
N ASP A 211 29.98 -11.37 -4.90
CA ASP A 211 31.09 -10.44 -5.18
C ASP A 211 31.44 -10.33 -6.66
N HIS A 212 30.96 -11.26 -7.51
CA HIS A 212 31.15 -11.21 -8.96
C HIS A 212 29.95 -10.63 -9.72
N VAL A 213 28.91 -10.17 -9.02
CA VAL A 213 27.76 -9.52 -9.64
C VAL A 213 27.83 -8.02 -9.36
N SER A 214 27.98 -7.23 -10.43
CA SER A 214 28.10 -5.78 -10.37
C SER A 214 26.86 -5.09 -10.93
N ALA A 215 26.70 -3.82 -10.56
CA ALA A 215 25.82 -2.89 -11.22
C ALA A 215 26.66 -1.76 -11.81
N GLU A 216 26.19 -1.16 -12.89
CA GLU A 216 26.80 0.04 -13.49
C GLU A 216 26.28 1.27 -12.73
N LEU A 217 27.16 2.25 -12.51
CA LEU A 217 26.83 3.50 -11.84
C LEU A 217 27.54 4.65 -12.55
N GLU A 218 26.77 5.62 -13.04
CA GLU A 218 27.23 6.79 -13.76
C GLU A 218 26.74 8.07 -13.06
N GLY A 219 27.62 9.05 -12.89
CA GLY A 219 27.27 10.36 -12.35
C GLY A 219 26.62 11.25 -13.41
N ILE A 220 25.63 12.03 -13.01
CA ILE A 220 24.84 12.90 -13.89
C ILE A 220 25.12 14.35 -13.52
N SER A 221 25.50 15.18 -14.51
CA SER A 221 25.64 16.64 -14.35
C SER A 221 24.75 17.43 -15.32
N ASP A 222 24.39 16.85 -16.46
CA ASP A 222 23.77 17.56 -17.59
C ASP A 222 22.25 17.36 -17.72
N LEU A 223 21.64 16.61 -16.81
CA LEU A 223 20.19 16.35 -16.79
C LEU A 223 19.60 16.76 -15.45
N THR A 224 18.35 17.20 -15.46
CA THR A 224 17.58 17.41 -14.23
C THR A 224 16.56 16.30 -14.02
N TYR A 225 16.11 16.14 -12.77
CA TYR A 225 15.02 15.23 -12.44
C TYR A 225 13.76 15.46 -13.31
N MET A 226 13.43 16.73 -13.57
CA MET A 226 12.31 17.09 -14.43
C MET A 226 12.52 16.72 -15.89
N ASP A 227 13.74 16.77 -16.40
CA ASP A 227 14.02 16.34 -17.78
C ASP A 227 13.81 14.84 -17.93
N CYS A 228 14.19 14.04 -16.93
CA CYS A 228 13.88 12.61 -16.90
C CYS A 228 12.37 12.36 -16.82
N LEU A 229 11.64 13.09 -15.98
CA LEU A 229 10.18 12.94 -15.87
C LEU A 229 9.44 13.27 -17.17
N ARG A 230 9.86 14.31 -17.89
CA ARG A 230 9.25 14.72 -19.18
C ARG A 230 9.46 13.70 -20.30
N GLN A 231 10.46 12.83 -20.19
CA GLN A 231 10.69 11.75 -21.15
C GLN A 231 9.80 10.54 -20.90
N LEU A 232 9.19 10.44 -19.71
CA LEU A 232 8.27 9.36 -19.40
C LEU A 232 6.94 9.59 -20.13
N PRO A 233 6.28 8.52 -20.61
CA PRO A 233 4.96 8.59 -21.24
C PRO A 233 3.88 8.83 -20.18
N LEU A 234 3.91 9.99 -19.53
CA LEU A 234 2.94 10.36 -18.49
C LEU A 234 1.57 10.65 -19.12
N THR A 235 0.51 10.33 -18.39
CA THR A 235 -0.84 10.75 -18.77
C THR A 235 -1.07 12.20 -18.35
N SER A 236 -2.02 12.89 -18.97
CA SER A 236 -2.32 14.29 -18.66
C SER A 236 -2.65 14.55 -17.18
N SER A 237 -3.17 13.53 -16.47
CA SER A 237 -3.42 13.60 -15.03
C SER A 237 -2.12 13.62 -14.22
N LEU A 238 -1.13 12.82 -14.60
CA LEU A 238 0.18 12.79 -13.94
C LEU A 238 1.03 14.01 -14.31
N GLU A 239 0.92 14.51 -15.55
CA GLU A 239 1.58 15.75 -15.96
C GLU A 239 1.18 16.94 -15.08
N LYS A 240 -0.09 17.02 -14.66
CA LYS A 240 -0.54 18.05 -13.72
C LYS A 240 0.06 17.86 -12.32
N LEU A 241 0.03 16.62 -11.81
CA LEU A 241 0.59 16.29 -10.49
C LEU A 241 2.09 16.65 -10.40
N VAL A 242 2.82 16.40 -11.49
CA VAL A 242 4.24 16.69 -11.61
C VAL A 242 4.49 18.17 -11.93
N GLY A 243 3.67 18.79 -12.79
CA GLY A 243 3.85 20.16 -13.28
C GLY A 243 3.50 21.26 -12.28
N ASP A 244 2.60 21.00 -11.34
CA ASP A 244 2.24 21.97 -10.28
C ASP A 244 3.31 22.09 -9.20
N LYS A 245 4.33 21.21 -9.20
CA LYS A 245 5.40 21.19 -8.20
C LYS A 245 6.74 21.47 -8.85
N SER A 246 7.51 22.39 -8.27
CA SER A 246 8.91 22.60 -8.65
C SER A 246 9.77 21.46 -8.08
N LEU A 247 9.70 20.28 -8.70
CA LEU A 247 10.46 19.11 -8.26
C LEU A 247 11.90 19.20 -8.79
N SER A 248 12.90 19.03 -7.92
CA SER A 248 14.32 19.03 -8.29
C SER A 248 15.05 17.74 -7.93
N HIS A 249 14.48 16.94 -7.03
CA HIS A 249 15.06 15.72 -6.48
C HIS A 249 14.01 14.60 -6.44
N GLY A 250 14.49 13.36 -6.40
CA GLY A 250 13.64 12.18 -6.41
C GLY A 250 14.32 10.97 -7.03
N THR A 251 13.58 9.86 -7.10
CA THR A 251 14.04 8.62 -7.72
C THR A 251 13.03 8.09 -8.73
N ILE A 252 13.52 7.65 -9.90
CA ILE A 252 12.77 6.94 -10.94
C ILE A 252 13.40 5.57 -11.09
N LEU A 253 12.67 4.53 -10.74
CA LEU A 253 13.01 3.14 -11.04
C LEU A 253 12.23 2.71 -12.27
N LYS A 254 12.94 2.27 -13.31
CA LYS A 254 12.38 1.61 -14.49
C LYS A 254 12.76 0.13 -14.45
N ILE A 255 11.78 -0.74 -14.53
CA ILE A 255 11.92 -2.19 -14.47
C ILE A 255 11.42 -2.75 -15.79
N SER A 256 12.27 -3.50 -16.48
CA SER A 256 12.00 -4.08 -17.80
C SER A 256 12.28 -5.58 -17.82
N GLY A 257 11.75 -6.29 -18.82
CA GLY A 257 11.76 -7.76 -18.83
C GLY A 257 10.93 -8.28 -17.65
N LEU A 258 9.67 -7.84 -17.57
CA LEU A 258 8.80 -8.14 -16.44
C LEU A 258 8.52 -9.64 -16.36
N ARG A 259 8.54 -10.20 -15.15
CA ARG A 259 8.36 -11.65 -14.92
C ARG A 259 6.90 -12.09 -14.94
N ASP A 260 6.00 -11.18 -14.57
CA ASP A 260 4.55 -11.39 -14.58
C ASP A 260 3.88 -10.62 -15.72
N ILE A 261 2.70 -11.07 -16.14
CA ILE A 261 1.87 -10.36 -17.13
C ILE A 261 1.08 -9.28 -16.40
N TRP A 262 1.14 -8.05 -16.93
CA TRP A 262 0.47 -6.88 -16.36
C TRP A 262 -0.79 -6.53 -17.14
N ASP A 263 -1.74 -7.47 -17.13
CA ASP A 263 -3.08 -7.23 -17.63
C ASP A 263 -3.93 -6.45 -16.63
N ASP A 264 -5.17 -6.13 -17.02
CA ASP A 264 -6.07 -5.35 -16.20
C ASP A 264 -6.37 -5.98 -14.83
N GLU A 265 -6.46 -7.30 -14.75
CA GLU A 265 -6.75 -8.00 -13.49
C GLU A 265 -5.56 -7.88 -12.53
N ALA A 266 -4.34 -8.10 -13.01
CA ALA A 266 -3.12 -7.91 -12.23
C ALA A 266 -2.99 -6.48 -11.71
N ILE A 267 -3.27 -5.50 -12.57
CA ILE A 267 -3.19 -4.07 -12.23
C ILE A 267 -4.26 -3.68 -11.22
N LYS A 268 -5.50 -4.12 -11.42
CA LYS A 268 -6.62 -3.87 -10.50
C LYS A 268 -6.30 -4.37 -9.10
N ASN A 269 -5.75 -5.58 -8.99
CA ASN A 269 -5.37 -6.15 -7.70
C ASN A 269 -4.33 -5.26 -6.99
N VAL A 270 -3.27 -4.84 -7.70
CA VAL A 270 -2.27 -3.92 -7.12
C VAL A 270 -2.89 -2.59 -6.71
N TYR A 271 -3.78 -2.02 -7.53
CA TYR A 271 -4.48 -0.77 -7.23
C TYR A 271 -5.29 -0.84 -5.92
N GLU A 272 -6.08 -1.90 -5.75
CA GLU A 272 -6.89 -2.10 -4.53
C GLU A 272 -6.00 -2.25 -3.29
N ASP A 273 -4.87 -2.93 -3.43
CA ASP A 273 -3.95 -3.19 -2.32
C ASP A 273 -3.13 -1.99 -1.88
N LEU A 274 -2.78 -1.12 -2.81
CA LEU A 274 -2.15 0.17 -2.50
C LEU A 274 -3.10 1.05 -1.65
N GLY A 275 -4.43 0.94 -1.84
CA GLY A 275 -5.41 1.79 -1.13
C GLY A 275 -5.61 1.45 0.34
N VAL A 276 -5.12 0.28 0.75
CA VAL A 276 -5.11 -0.19 2.14
C VAL A 276 -3.70 -0.21 2.72
N LEU A 277 -2.71 0.33 2.02
CA LEU A 277 -1.30 0.24 2.42
C LEU A 277 -0.98 1.12 3.64
N VAL A 278 -1.49 2.35 3.63
CA VAL A 278 -1.29 3.36 4.68
C VAL A 278 -2.54 3.49 5.55
N PRO A 279 -2.39 3.86 6.84
CA PRO A 279 -3.53 4.14 7.71
C PRO A 279 -4.45 5.18 7.06
N PRO A 280 -5.77 5.06 7.25
CA PRO A 280 -6.69 6.11 6.84
C PRO A 280 -6.41 7.39 7.65
N SER A 281 -6.00 8.44 6.96
CA SER A 281 -5.77 9.76 7.53
C SER A 281 -6.61 10.83 6.82
N GLU A 282 -7.03 11.84 7.58
CA GLU A 282 -7.68 13.05 7.04
C GLU A 282 -6.66 13.93 6.29
N ASN A 283 -5.39 13.94 6.74
CA ASN A 283 -4.28 14.60 6.06
C ASN A 283 -3.46 13.57 5.26
N ARG A 284 -3.45 13.70 3.93
CA ARG A 284 -2.65 12.86 3.03
C ARG A 284 -1.28 13.48 2.78
N ASP A 285 -0.36 13.28 3.72
CA ASP A 285 1.04 13.74 3.57
C ASP A 285 1.83 12.93 2.53
N PHE A 286 1.27 11.80 2.10
CA PHE A 286 1.81 10.93 1.09
C PHE A 286 0.67 10.38 0.22
N THR A 287 0.70 10.67 -1.08
CA THR A 287 -0.27 10.14 -2.04
C THR A 287 0.33 9.04 -2.89
N ILE A 288 -0.47 8.03 -3.25
CA ILE A 288 -0.05 6.97 -4.16
C ILE A 288 -0.93 7.07 -5.40
N SER A 289 -0.32 7.02 -6.58
CA SER A 289 -1.04 6.98 -7.86
C SER A 289 -0.60 5.76 -8.65
N LEU A 290 -1.53 5.12 -9.33
CA LEU A 290 -1.22 4.04 -10.25
C LEU A 290 -1.84 4.34 -11.62
N VAL A 291 -1.06 4.13 -12.68
CA VAL A 291 -1.50 4.36 -14.05
C VAL A 291 -1.06 3.22 -14.94
N SER A 292 -1.98 2.77 -15.81
CA SER A 292 -1.74 1.81 -16.89
C SER A 292 -1.82 2.56 -18.21
N LEU A 293 -0.83 2.42 -19.08
CA LEU A 293 -0.85 3.12 -20.38
C LEU A 293 -1.72 2.45 -21.43
N ASP A 294 -2.03 1.17 -21.26
CA ASP A 294 -3.06 0.49 -22.03
C ASP A 294 -4.48 0.98 -21.67
N SER A 295 -4.68 1.44 -20.44
CA SER A 295 -5.97 1.99 -19.97
C SER A 295 -5.80 3.27 -19.15
N PRO A 296 -5.39 4.39 -19.78
CA PRO A 296 -4.92 5.60 -19.09
C PRO A 296 -5.93 6.26 -18.14
N GLN A 297 -7.23 6.09 -18.39
CA GLN A 297 -8.31 6.72 -17.62
C GLN A 297 -8.93 5.80 -16.57
N LYS A 298 -8.51 4.53 -16.49
CA LYS A 298 -9.14 3.53 -15.62
C LYS A 298 -8.68 3.60 -14.17
N TYR A 299 -7.41 3.96 -13.97
CA TYR A 299 -6.76 4.09 -12.68
C TYR A 299 -6.33 5.54 -12.44
N GLY A 300 -5.82 5.85 -11.25
CA GLY A 300 -5.38 7.20 -10.89
C GLY A 300 -4.83 7.26 -9.47
N GLU A 301 -5.12 8.34 -8.76
CA GLU A 301 -4.80 8.44 -7.33
C GLU A 301 -5.57 7.36 -6.56
N VAL A 302 -4.81 6.60 -5.78
CA VAL A 302 -5.34 5.48 -5.01
C VAL A 302 -6.12 6.02 -3.81
N GLU A 303 -7.40 5.66 -3.74
CA GLU A 303 -8.27 6.04 -2.62
C GLU A 303 -7.81 5.40 -1.30
N SER A 304 -7.63 6.24 -0.28
CA SER A 304 -7.42 5.77 1.10
C SER A 304 -8.70 5.22 1.72
N SER A 305 -8.57 4.29 2.66
CA SER A 305 -9.66 3.76 3.52
C SER A 305 -10.31 4.77 4.49
N PHE A 306 -10.24 6.07 4.19
CA PHE A 306 -10.90 7.10 4.99
C PHE A 306 -12.42 7.07 4.77
N CYS A 307 -13.19 7.36 5.82
CA CYS A 307 -14.64 7.20 5.84
C CYS A 307 -15.33 8.39 6.51
N ASP A 308 -16.00 9.23 5.71
CA ASP A 308 -16.82 10.34 6.19
C ASP A 308 -18.25 9.94 6.54
N ASP A 309 -18.75 8.83 5.97
CA ASP A 309 -20.10 8.33 6.22
C ASP A 309 -20.09 7.15 7.18
N PHE A 310 -20.47 7.38 8.43
CA PHE A 310 -20.58 6.35 9.46
C PHE A 310 -21.84 6.52 10.31
N ASP A 311 -22.25 5.45 11.00
CA ASP A 311 -23.26 5.54 12.06
C ASP A 311 -22.56 5.75 13.43
N TYR A 312 -21.45 5.05 13.65
CA TYR A 312 -20.55 5.28 14.79
C TYR A 312 -19.09 5.25 14.33
N LYS A 313 -18.29 6.16 14.89
CA LYS A 313 -16.81 6.17 14.77
C LYS A 313 -16.23 6.20 16.17
N ILE A 314 -15.26 5.34 16.45
CA ILE A 314 -14.50 5.33 17.70
C ILE A 314 -13.07 5.71 17.33
N VAL A 315 -12.53 6.72 18.01
CA VAL A 315 -11.11 7.09 17.94
C VAL A 315 -10.56 6.92 19.34
N ALA A 316 -9.53 6.12 19.50
CA ALA A 316 -8.90 5.87 20.79
C ALA A 316 -7.38 5.96 20.70
N HIS A 317 -6.78 6.54 21.73
CA HIS A 317 -5.34 6.57 21.94
C HIS A 317 -5.02 5.83 23.24
N ALA A 318 -4.22 4.76 23.15
CA ALA A 318 -3.66 4.08 24.31
C ALA A 318 -2.25 4.61 24.58
N ASP A 319 -2.05 5.20 25.77
CA ASP A 319 -0.78 5.75 26.20
C ASP A 319 0.15 4.69 26.83
N ALA A 320 1.37 5.10 27.18
CA ALA A 320 2.37 4.22 27.78
C ALA A 320 1.99 3.73 29.19
N ASP A 321 1.07 4.43 29.85
CA ASP A 321 0.55 4.11 31.19
C ASP A 321 -0.69 3.21 31.12
N GLN A 322 -1.04 2.69 29.94
CA GLN A 322 -2.21 1.86 29.66
C GLN A 322 -3.56 2.58 29.91
N ASN A 323 -3.56 3.92 29.90
CA ASN A 323 -4.80 4.68 29.80
C ASN A 323 -5.20 4.78 28.34
N VAL A 324 -6.49 4.63 28.10
CA VAL A 324 -7.11 4.67 26.79
C VAL A 324 -8.07 5.84 26.79
N ASN A 325 -7.70 6.88 26.07
CA ASN A 325 -8.56 8.03 25.81
C ASN A 325 -9.40 7.74 24.58
N ILE A 326 -10.71 7.69 24.73
CA ILE A 326 -11.65 7.25 23.71
C ILE A 326 -12.61 8.39 23.41
N ARG A 327 -12.72 8.76 22.14
CA ARG A 327 -13.80 9.58 21.62
C ARG A 327 -14.73 8.72 20.79
N ILE A 328 -16.03 8.79 21.09
CA ILE A 328 -17.06 8.06 20.36
C ILE A 328 -17.95 9.08 19.67
N TYR A 329 -18.00 9.01 18.34
CA TYR A 329 -18.87 9.79 17.48
C TYR A 329 -20.10 8.96 17.11
N ARG A 330 -21.25 9.64 17.05
CA ARG A 330 -22.54 9.09 16.65
C ARG A 330 -23.14 9.97 15.58
N ASN A 331 -23.47 9.36 14.44
CA ASN A 331 -24.11 9.98 13.29
C ASN A 331 -25.23 9.09 12.70
N GLU A 332 -25.82 8.25 13.56
CA GLU A 332 -26.85 7.27 13.23
C GLU A 332 -28.25 7.89 12.99
N TYR A 333 -28.58 8.96 13.72
CA TYR A 333 -29.95 9.45 13.84
C TYR A 333 -30.16 10.80 13.16
N ASN A 334 -31.36 11.02 12.61
CA ASN A 334 -31.88 12.36 12.38
C ASN A 334 -32.34 12.92 13.74
N VAL A 335 -31.43 13.57 14.46
CA VAL A 335 -31.64 14.04 15.83
C VAL A 335 -32.82 15.02 15.93
N GLU A 336 -33.03 15.85 14.90
CA GLU A 336 -34.11 16.84 14.85
C GLU A 336 -35.49 16.20 14.73
N ALA A 337 -35.58 15.01 14.14
CA ALA A 337 -36.84 14.26 14.02
C ALA A 337 -37.23 13.52 15.30
N ILE A 338 -36.34 13.39 16.27
CA ILE A 338 -36.61 12.70 17.53
C ILE A 338 -37.53 13.57 18.41
N PRO A 339 -38.71 13.07 18.84
CA PRO A 339 -39.65 13.87 19.62
C PRO A 339 -39.08 14.23 21.00
N LEU A 340 -39.37 15.43 21.50
CA LEU A 340 -38.89 15.88 22.82
C LEU A 340 -39.32 14.95 23.97
N SER A 341 -40.47 14.29 23.83
CA SER A 341 -40.95 13.29 24.80
C SER A 341 -40.03 12.08 24.94
N PHE A 342 -39.23 11.73 23.92
CA PHE A 342 -38.20 10.71 24.03
C PHE A 342 -37.15 11.09 25.06
N TYR A 343 -36.69 12.34 25.02
CA TYR A 343 -35.67 12.85 25.93
C TYR A 343 -36.19 13.01 27.35
N ASN A 344 -37.50 13.19 27.57
CA ASN A 344 -38.10 13.28 28.91
C ASN A 344 -38.07 11.96 29.71
N ARG A 345 -37.62 10.85 29.12
CA ARG A 345 -37.47 9.56 29.82
C ARG A 345 -36.29 9.61 30.78
N GLU A 346 -36.41 8.94 31.93
CA GLU A 346 -35.39 8.92 32.99
C GLU A 346 -33.99 8.60 32.47
N ASN A 347 -33.85 7.52 31.68
CA ASN A 347 -32.56 7.11 31.12
C ASN A 347 -32.01 8.02 30.00
N GLN A 348 -32.81 8.95 29.48
CA GLN A 348 -32.37 9.96 28.50
C GLN A 348 -32.04 11.31 29.18
N GLN A 349 -32.12 11.38 30.51
CA GLN A 349 -31.65 12.53 31.30
C GLN A 349 -30.20 12.35 31.76
N GLU A 350 -29.61 11.17 31.53
CA GLU A 350 -28.24 10.85 31.93
C GLU A 350 -27.26 10.96 30.75
N HIS A 351 -26.04 11.44 31.01
CA HIS A 351 -24.97 11.43 30.01
C HIS A 351 -24.57 9.98 29.66
N PRO A 352 -24.35 9.62 28.38
CA PRO A 352 -24.30 10.47 27.17
C PRO A 352 -25.61 10.47 26.34
N TYR A 353 -26.77 10.30 26.96
CA TYR A 353 -28.07 10.13 26.29
C TYR A 353 -28.94 11.39 26.28
N ARG A 354 -28.47 12.51 26.82
CA ARG A 354 -29.25 13.76 26.85
C ARG A 354 -29.38 14.34 25.46
N ARG A 355 -30.39 15.17 25.24
CA ARG A 355 -30.59 15.85 23.95
C ARG A 355 -29.36 16.63 23.49
N GLU A 356 -28.68 17.32 24.42
CA GLU A 356 -27.43 18.02 24.12
C GLU A 356 -26.30 17.07 23.66
N ASP A 357 -26.22 15.85 24.21
CA ASP A 357 -25.25 14.83 23.80
C ASP A 357 -25.57 14.27 22.40
N PHE A 358 -26.86 14.15 22.06
CA PHE A 358 -27.31 13.80 20.71
C PHE A 358 -26.99 14.90 19.71
N MET A 359 -27.27 16.16 20.03
CA MET A 359 -26.96 17.31 19.17
C MET A 359 -25.45 17.51 18.99
N ARG A 360 -24.66 17.28 20.04
CA ARG A 360 -23.18 17.35 19.98
C ARG A 360 -22.60 16.26 19.08
N GLY A 361 -23.25 15.09 19.02
CA GLY A 361 -22.85 13.99 18.13
C GLY A 361 -21.61 13.21 18.58
N TYR A 362 -21.00 13.52 19.73
CA TYR A 362 -19.90 12.73 20.30
C TYR A 362 -19.86 12.80 21.82
N TRP A 363 -19.11 11.89 22.44
CA TRP A 363 -18.72 11.98 23.84
C TRP A 363 -17.35 11.32 24.06
N ASP A 364 -16.72 11.69 25.16
CA ASP A 364 -15.40 11.19 25.54
C ASP A 364 -15.50 10.23 26.73
N ALA A 365 -14.59 9.26 26.78
CA ALA A 365 -14.43 8.32 27.87
C ALA A 365 -12.96 7.96 28.04
N THR A 366 -12.50 7.85 29.29
CA THR A 366 -11.18 7.31 29.60
C THR A 366 -11.34 5.98 30.31
N ARG A 367 -10.56 4.98 29.90
CA ARG A 367 -10.52 3.64 30.50
C ARG A 367 -9.08 3.19 30.65
N THR A 368 -8.84 2.20 31.51
CA THR A 368 -7.56 1.46 31.51
C THR A 368 -7.73 0.10 30.85
N PHE A 369 -6.64 -0.54 30.43
CA PHE A 369 -6.71 -1.93 29.92
C PHE A 369 -7.41 -2.89 30.89
N GLY A 370 -7.17 -2.76 32.19
CA GLY A 370 -7.83 -3.59 33.20
C GLY A 370 -9.36 -3.38 33.27
N GLN A 371 -9.83 -2.16 32.98
CA GLN A 371 -11.28 -1.88 32.91
C GLN A 371 -11.90 -2.37 31.60
N LEU A 372 -11.14 -2.40 30.51
CA LEU A 372 -11.60 -2.88 29.20
C LEU A 372 -11.62 -4.41 29.12
N ILE A 373 -10.76 -5.09 29.89
CA ILE A 373 -10.67 -6.54 29.95
C ILE A 373 -10.74 -7.01 31.41
N PRO A 374 -11.93 -6.92 32.05
CA PRO A 374 -12.08 -7.26 33.47
C PRO A 374 -11.61 -8.69 33.76
N GLY A 375 -10.81 -8.87 34.81
CA GLY A 375 -10.28 -10.17 35.24
C GLY A 375 -9.02 -10.63 34.51
N PHE A 376 -8.59 -9.96 33.43
CA PHE A 376 -7.39 -10.37 32.70
C PHE A 376 -6.09 -10.11 33.48
N ARG A 377 -6.02 -8.99 34.22
CA ARG A 377 -4.86 -8.63 35.06
C ARG A 377 -4.52 -9.72 36.08
N ASP A 378 -5.53 -10.37 36.64
CA ASP A 378 -5.35 -11.43 37.64
C ASP A 378 -4.83 -12.74 37.02
N SER A 379 -4.97 -12.88 35.69
CA SER A 379 -4.52 -14.02 34.88
C SER A 379 -3.33 -13.70 33.97
N ASP A 380 -2.74 -12.50 34.04
CA ASP A 380 -1.65 -12.05 33.18
C ASP A 380 -0.28 -12.59 33.64
N VAL A 381 -0.14 -13.92 33.64
CA VAL A 381 1.05 -14.63 34.14
C VAL A 381 2.31 -14.24 33.37
N ASP A 382 2.18 -13.92 32.08
CA ASP A 382 3.29 -13.59 31.17
C ASP A 382 3.59 -12.09 31.07
N GLY A 383 2.89 -11.24 31.85
CA GLY A 383 3.04 -9.78 31.82
C GLY A 383 2.76 -9.19 30.43
N VAL A 384 1.77 -9.73 29.72
CA VAL A 384 1.37 -9.34 28.37
C VAL A 384 0.95 -7.88 28.32
N LEU A 385 0.20 -7.39 29.31
CA LEU A 385 -0.25 -5.99 29.30
C LEU A 385 0.92 -5.01 29.33
N ALA A 386 1.99 -5.33 30.06
CA ALA A 386 3.19 -4.51 30.14
C ALA A 386 4.00 -4.51 28.82
N LYS A 387 3.75 -5.46 27.91
CA LYS A 387 4.39 -5.56 26.59
C LYS A 387 3.64 -4.78 25.51
N ILE A 388 2.43 -4.31 25.79
CA ILE A 388 1.64 -3.51 24.85
C ILE A 388 2.13 -2.07 24.92
N GLY A 389 2.75 -1.61 23.82
CA GLY A 389 3.16 -0.21 23.67
C GLY A 389 1.99 0.71 23.31
N THR A 390 2.29 1.99 23.08
CA THR A 390 1.32 2.99 22.64
C THR A 390 0.72 2.62 21.29
N PHE A 391 -0.58 2.82 21.12
CA PHE A 391 -1.24 2.62 19.84
C PHE A 391 -2.46 3.51 19.69
N ASP A 392 -2.77 3.83 18.44
CA ASP A 392 -4.05 4.45 18.06
C ASP A 392 -5.00 3.40 17.48
N PHE A 393 -6.28 3.65 17.66
CA PHE A 393 -7.34 2.81 17.16
C PHE A 393 -8.44 3.68 16.56
N VAL A 394 -8.81 3.38 15.32
CA VAL A 394 -9.98 3.95 14.67
C VAL A 394 -10.91 2.82 14.26
N PHE A 395 -12.18 2.95 14.59
CA PHE A 395 -13.21 1.97 14.24
C PHE A 395 -14.44 2.65 13.72
N TYR A 396 -15.01 2.07 12.67
CA TYR A 396 -16.22 2.51 12.01
C TYR A 396 -17.25 1.40 12.07
N TYR A 397 -18.48 1.79 12.37
CA TYR A 397 -19.66 0.95 12.18
C TYR A 397 -20.60 1.63 11.19
N LEU A 398 -20.99 0.87 10.17
CA LEU A 398 -21.87 1.30 9.10
C LEU A 398 -22.97 0.26 8.90
N LYS A 399 -24.24 0.67 9.05
CA LYS A 399 -25.36 -0.15 8.59
C LYS A 399 -25.30 -0.28 7.07
N ARG A 400 -25.47 -1.52 6.60
CA ARG A 400 -25.56 -1.88 5.18
C ARG A 400 -26.99 -1.79 4.64
N SER A 401 -28.00 -1.71 5.52
CA SER A 401 -29.40 -1.57 5.15
C SER A 401 -30.25 -1.28 6.38
N ALA A 402 -31.43 -0.69 6.17
CA ALA A 402 -32.52 -0.68 7.14
C ALA A 402 -33.86 -0.86 6.41
N THR A 403 -34.89 -1.29 7.13
CA THR A 403 -36.25 -1.30 6.61
C THR A 403 -36.86 0.09 6.77
N LYS A 404 -37.82 0.48 5.91
CA LYS A 404 -38.55 1.76 6.08
C LYS A 404 -39.23 1.87 7.45
N ASN A 405 -39.67 0.75 8.00
CA ASN A 405 -40.25 0.70 9.33
C ASN A 405 -39.21 1.01 10.42
N ASP A 406 -38.02 0.40 10.34
CA ASP A 406 -36.94 0.68 11.29
C ASP A 406 -36.41 2.12 11.17
N GLU A 407 -36.30 2.64 9.94
CA GLU A 407 -35.91 4.04 9.71
C GLU A 407 -36.86 5.01 10.39
N ALA A 408 -38.17 4.80 10.24
CA ALA A 408 -39.18 5.62 10.90
C ALA A 408 -39.20 5.40 12.42
N ARG A 409 -39.08 4.14 12.87
CA ARG A 409 -39.17 3.77 14.29
C ARG A 409 -37.98 4.28 15.10
N PHE A 410 -36.77 4.24 14.54
CA PHE A 410 -35.53 4.59 15.22
C PHE A 410 -34.98 5.95 14.79
N PHE A 411 -35.68 6.67 13.91
CA PHE A 411 -35.29 7.99 13.42
C PHE A 411 -33.90 7.97 12.76
N TYR A 412 -33.62 6.95 11.95
CA TYR A 412 -32.32 6.85 11.28
C TYR A 412 -32.10 8.01 10.31
N ARG A 413 -30.85 8.47 10.24
CA ARG A 413 -30.40 9.38 9.19
C ARG A 413 -30.48 8.64 7.84
N GLN A 414 -30.96 9.32 6.81
CA GLN A 414 -30.92 8.80 5.44
C GLN A 414 -29.47 8.68 4.99
N CYS A 415 -29.11 7.51 4.45
CA CYS A 415 -27.76 7.25 3.97
C CYS A 415 -27.77 6.39 2.69
N PRO A 416 -26.75 6.54 1.82
CA PRO A 416 -26.66 5.77 0.60
C PRO A 416 -26.12 4.36 0.88
N TYR A 417 -27.00 3.43 1.31
CA TYR A 417 -26.61 2.07 1.68
C TYR A 417 -25.79 1.32 0.61
N ASN A 418 -26.05 1.57 -0.68
CA ASN A 418 -25.27 0.96 -1.76
C ASN A 418 -23.81 1.43 -1.77
N LEU A 419 -23.57 2.72 -1.51
CA LEU A 419 -22.21 3.26 -1.38
C LEU A 419 -21.52 2.71 -0.14
N ARG A 420 -22.23 2.61 1.00
CA ARG A 420 -21.70 1.98 2.22
C ARG A 420 -21.28 0.53 2.00
N LYS A 421 -22.12 -0.26 1.32
CA LYS A 421 -21.80 -1.65 0.96
C LYS A 421 -20.54 -1.70 0.10
N SER A 422 -20.49 -0.91 -0.98
CA SER A 422 -19.32 -0.87 -1.87
C SER A 422 -18.04 -0.45 -1.15
N TRP A 423 -18.13 0.50 -0.22
CA TRP A 423 -16.98 0.94 0.58
C TRP A 423 -16.54 -0.13 1.58
N LEU A 424 -17.47 -0.76 2.31
CA LEU A 424 -17.16 -1.89 3.21
C LEU A 424 -16.62 -3.09 2.44
N ASP A 425 -17.09 -3.30 1.22
CA ASP A 425 -16.61 -4.35 0.34
C ASP A 425 -15.16 -4.11 -0.11
N LYS A 426 -14.66 -2.87 -0.06
CA LYS A 426 -13.27 -2.51 -0.38
C LYS A 426 -12.40 -2.40 0.88
N PHE A 427 -12.92 -1.80 1.94
CA PHE A 427 -12.15 -1.36 3.10
C PHE A 427 -12.58 -1.99 4.44
N GLY A 428 -13.58 -2.88 4.44
CA GLY A 428 -14.08 -3.57 5.62
C GLY A 428 -13.03 -4.41 6.35
N GLY A 429 -13.33 -4.76 7.60
CA GLY A 429 -12.44 -5.49 8.49
C GLY A 429 -11.49 -4.58 9.29
N ILE A 430 -10.97 -5.10 10.40
CA ILE A 430 -10.05 -4.38 11.29
C ILE A 430 -8.61 -4.69 10.88
N LYS A 431 -7.90 -3.68 10.40
CA LYS A 431 -6.53 -3.79 9.88
C LYS A 431 -5.51 -3.39 10.94
N LEU A 432 -4.38 -4.09 10.95
CA LEU A 432 -3.25 -3.75 11.80
C LEU A 432 -2.22 -2.97 10.99
N PHE A 433 -1.69 -1.89 11.55
CA PHE A 433 -0.65 -1.07 11.00
C PHE A 433 0.49 -0.98 12.01
N ARG A 434 1.71 -1.04 11.50
CA ARG A 434 2.92 -0.85 12.26
C ARG A 434 3.80 0.12 11.48
N ASP A 435 4.25 1.17 12.15
CA ASP A 435 5.11 2.20 11.54
C ASP A 435 4.48 2.79 10.26
N ASN A 436 3.18 3.12 10.32
CA ASN A 436 2.37 3.64 9.21
C ASN A 436 2.19 2.71 8.00
N PHE A 437 2.52 1.42 8.12
CA PHE A 437 2.27 0.45 7.05
C PHE A 437 1.48 -0.76 7.52
N ARG A 438 0.63 -1.26 6.62
CA ARG A 438 -0.24 -2.39 6.90
C ARG A 438 0.54 -3.68 7.17
N VAL A 439 0.15 -4.37 8.25
CA VAL A 439 0.58 -5.72 8.61
C VAL A 439 -0.49 -6.70 8.18
N ARG A 440 -0.15 -7.60 7.24
CA ARG A 440 -1.03 -8.66 6.76
C ARG A 440 -0.90 -9.93 7.63
N PRO A 441 -1.94 -10.81 7.67
CA PRO A 441 -3.20 -10.78 6.92
C PRO A 441 -4.39 -10.15 7.68
N TYR A 442 -4.16 -9.44 8.79
CA TYR A 442 -5.22 -8.93 9.66
C TYR A 442 -6.22 -8.02 8.92
N GLY A 443 -7.50 -8.42 8.93
CA GLY A 443 -8.60 -7.68 8.29
C GLY A 443 -8.58 -7.77 6.77
N GLU A 444 -7.90 -8.77 6.18
CA GLU A 444 -7.92 -9.03 4.74
C GLU A 444 -9.26 -9.62 4.32
N LYS A 445 -9.89 -9.04 3.30
CA LYS A 445 -11.15 -9.54 2.77
C LYS A 445 -10.96 -10.87 2.05
N ASN A 446 -11.97 -11.73 2.11
CA ASN A 446 -11.96 -13.08 1.53
C ASN A 446 -10.85 -14.00 2.10
N ASP A 447 -10.22 -13.60 3.19
CA ASP A 447 -9.27 -14.41 3.97
C ASP A 447 -9.94 -14.84 5.28
N SER A 448 -9.51 -16.00 5.79
CA SER A 448 -9.81 -16.45 7.16
C SER A 448 -9.47 -15.39 8.23
N ALA A 449 -8.51 -14.51 7.96
CA ALA A 449 -8.07 -13.43 8.83
C ALA A 449 -8.93 -12.15 8.75
N PHE A 450 -10.02 -12.13 7.95
CA PHE A 450 -10.94 -11.00 7.89
C PHE A 450 -11.52 -10.65 9.28
N ASP A 451 -12.02 -11.67 9.98
CA ASP A 451 -12.60 -11.57 11.32
C ASP A 451 -11.67 -12.20 12.37
N TRP A 452 -10.38 -11.84 12.35
CA TRP A 452 -9.39 -12.32 13.31
C TRP A 452 -9.71 -11.97 14.78
N LEU A 453 -10.63 -11.03 15.01
CA LEU A 453 -11.15 -10.67 16.33
C LEU A 453 -12.39 -11.49 16.76
N GLY A 454 -12.91 -12.36 15.90
CA GLY A 454 -14.06 -13.23 16.15
C GLY A 454 -15.38 -12.48 16.39
N ILE A 455 -15.57 -11.31 15.79
CA ILE A 455 -16.77 -10.47 15.91
C ILE A 455 -17.99 -11.16 15.31
N GLY A 456 -17.87 -11.70 14.10
CA GLY A 456 -18.92 -12.46 13.43
C GLY A 456 -19.26 -13.74 14.20
N MET A 457 -18.26 -14.44 14.75
CA MET A 457 -18.50 -15.61 15.61
C MET A 457 -19.32 -15.23 16.86
N ARG A 458 -19.01 -14.11 17.52
CA ARG A 458 -19.78 -13.61 18.67
C ARG A 458 -21.22 -13.26 18.30
N LYS A 459 -21.45 -12.74 17.10
CA LYS A 459 -22.79 -12.43 16.59
C LYS A 459 -23.59 -13.69 16.25
N ASN A 460 -22.98 -14.69 15.63
CA ASN A 460 -23.62 -15.98 15.37
C ASN A 460 -24.06 -16.69 16.66
N ASN A 461 -23.25 -16.57 17.73
CA ASN A 461 -23.61 -17.10 19.05
C ASN A 461 -24.75 -16.32 19.74
N SER A 462 -25.03 -15.09 19.33
CA SER A 462 -26.11 -14.26 19.89
C SER A 462 -26.77 -13.39 18.81
N PRO A 463 -27.63 -13.97 17.94
CA PRO A 463 -28.17 -13.29 16.76
C PRO A 463 -29.31 -12.30 17.10
N ALA A 464 -29.38 -11.80 18.33
CA ALA A 464 -30.44 -10.89 18.75
C ALA A 464 -30.49 -9.62 17.87
N GLY A 465 -31.70 -9.23 17.48
CA GLY A 465 -31.96 -7.97 16.79
C GLY A 465 -32.00 -6.79 17.76
N ILE A 466 -31.81 -5.58 17.24
CA ILE A 466 -31.74 -4.34 18.04
C ILE A 466 -33.02 -4.06 18.86
N ALA A 467 -34.16 -4.58 18.40
CA ALA A 467 -35.45 -4.43 19.08
C ALA A 467 -35.71 -5.47 20.20
N LYS A 468 -34.79 -6.41 20.47
CA LYS A 468 -34.99 -7.44 21.50
C LYS A 468 -34.93 -6.80 22.88
N LYS A 469 -36.03 -6.90 23.65
CA LYS A 469 -36.14 -6.30 25.00
C LYS A 469 -35.03 -6.73 25.98
N GLN A 470 -34.54 -7.96 25.86
CA GLN A 470 -33.47 -8.52 26.69
C GLN A 470 -32.07 -8.07 26.25
N GLY A 471 -31.97 -7.23 25.20
CA GLY A 471 -30.71 -6.81 24.62
C GLY A 471 -29.98 -7.95 23.89
N GLY A 472 -28.65 -7.85 23.86
CA GLY A 472 -27.78 -8.85 23.23
C GLY A 472 -27.49 -8.61 21.76
N TYR A 473 -27.86 -7.44 21.20
CA TYR A 473 -27.43 -7.06 19.87
C TYR A 473 -25.89 -7.09 19.79
N ARG A 474 -25.38 -7.62 18.68
CA ARG A 474 -23.96 -7.69 18.33
C ARG A 474 -23.81 -7.17 16.90
N VAL A 475 -22.65 -6.59 16.63
CA VAL A 475 -22.30 -6.10 15.29
C VAL A 475 -21.79 -7.26 14.44
N GLU A 476 -22.09 -7.25 13.14
CA GLU A 476 -21.52 -8.19 12.16
C GLU A 476 -20.14 -7.71 11.73
N SER A 477 -19.23 -8.64 11.41
CA SER A 477 -17.93 -8.33 10.82
C SER A 477 -18.04 -7.58 9.50
N GLU A 478 -19.13 -7.79 8.76
CA GLU A 478 -19.40 -7.13 7.49
C GLU A 478 -19.83 -5.67 7.62
N ASN A 479 -20.19 -5.20 8.83
CA ASN A 479 -20.63 -3.83 9.09
C ASN A 479 -19.52 -2.92 9.60
N ILE A 480 -18.30 -3.43 9.71
CA ILE A 480 -17.22 -2.73 10.41
C ILE A 480 -15.99 -2.55 9.52
N ALA A 481 -15.27 -1.49 9.80
CA ALA A 481 -13.93 -1.24 9.30
C ALA A 481 -13.13 -0.56 10.39
N GLY A 482 -11.81 -0.65 10.34
CA GLY A 482 -10.98 0.05 11.30
C GLY A 482 -9.50 -0.21 11.13
N SER A 483 -8.72 0.55 11.88
CA SER A 483 -7.28 0.48 11.93
C SER A 483 -6.81 0.44 13.39
N ILE A 484 -5.81 -0.39 13.65
CA ILE A 484 -4.99 -0.34 14.86
C ILE A 484 -3.61 0.09 14.38
N LEU A 485 -3.13 1.27 14.80
CA LEU A 485 -1.82 1.78 14.46
C LEU A 485 -0.92 1.68 15.69
N GLN A 486 0.01 0.74 15.64
CA GLN A 486 1.02 0.59 16.67
C GLN A 486 2.26 1.41 16.29
N TYR A 487 2.68 2.28 17.21
CA TYR A 487 3.95 2.98 17.10
C TYR A 487 5.03 2.11 17.71
N CYS A 488 6.13 1.89 16.98
CA CYS A 488 7.27 1.21 17.55
C CYS A 488 7.97 2.15 18.55
N VAL A 489 7.59 2.09 19.82
CA VAL A 489 8.42 2.63 20.90
C VAL A 489 9.60 1.68 21.10
N LYS A 490 10.78 2.01 20.57
CA LYS A 490 12.04 1.41 21.03
C LYS A 490 12.32 1.95 22.45
N LEU A 491 11.62 1.42 23.46
CA LEU A 491 12.10 1.48 24.82
C LEU A 491 13.25 0.47 24.94
N ILE A 492 14.47 1.02 25.07
CA ILE A 492 15.61 0.43 25.79
C ILE A 492 16.25 -0.80 25.11
N PHE A 493 17.18 -0.56 24.18
CA PHE A 493 18.37 -1.43 24.09
C PHE A 493 19.42 -0.90 25.07
N ASN A 494 19.26 -1.30 26.32
CA ASN A 494 20.31 -1.35 27.32
C ASN A 494 20.01 -2.60 28.17
N ARG A 495 20.52 -3.75 27.69
CA ARG A 495 20.78 -5.04 28.38
C ARG A 495 20.58 -6.21 27.40
N LEU A 496 21.64 -6.57 26.70
CA LEU A 496 22.44 -7.78 26.95
C LEU A 496 23.75 -7.71 26.18
#